data_AF-A0A9D0VKM4-F1
#
_entry.id   AF-A0A9D0VKM4-F1
#
_cell.length_a   1.000
_cell.length_b   1.000
_cell.length_c   1.000
_cell.angle_alpha   90.00
_cell.angle_beta   90.00
_cell.angle_gamma   90.00
#
_symmetry.space_group_name_H-M   'P 1'
#
loop_
_entity.id
_entity.type
_entity.pdbx_description
1 polymer ?
#
loop_
_entity_poly.entity_id
_entity_poly.type
_entity_poly.pdbx_seq_one_letter_code
_entity_poly.pdbx_strand_id
1 'polypeptide(L)'
;MQQRWWIAVIAVLGIGLAVFLFPRPDTGEDIPEADPTNTNPLDFDAGSQGTVRPPRDQRASKPGKKGKGVKGVKPGMERIMELRNRPDAVFAGRLTAPWSAIRYTLMQQQDEDASILADEIGKVLADLQIARRDPTKTRAFDELEDNLADLEEKVLASPWADDETIAASLDRQNSMLDSFHEADAKERGEGIEGEGSPEEVEP
;
A
#
# COMPACT_ATOMS: atom_id res chain seq x y z
N MET A 1 42.87 -33.43 8.87
CA MET A 1 41.84 -32.77 8.04
C MET A 1 40.97 -33.83 7.35
N GLN A 2 40.08 -34.51 8.08
CA GLN A 2 39.40 -35.72 7.55
C GLN A 2 37.96 -35.92 8.07
N GLN A 3 37.26 -34.84 8.43
CA GLN A 3 35.97 -34.93 9.15
C GLN A 3 34.77 -34.22 8.49
N ARG A 4 34.87 -33.70 7.27
CA ARG A 4 33.77 -32.95 6.63
C ARG A 4 33.31 -33.46 5.26
N TRP A 5 33.84 -34.58 4.79
CA TRP A 5 33.46 -35.11 3.47
C TRP A 5 32.01 -35.62 3.42
N TRP A 6 31.48 -36.11 4.55
CA TRP A 6 30.13 -36.64 4.64
C TRP A 6 29.04 -35.55 4.49
N ILE A 7 29.35 -34.31 4.87
CA ILE A 7 28.44 -33.16 4.72
C ILE A 7 28.24 -32.84 3.23
N ALA A 8 29.31 -32.94 2.42
CA ALA A 8 29.22 -32.75 0.98
C ALA A 8 28.34 -33.82 0.31
N VAL A 9 28.42 -35.07 0.78
CA VAL A 9 27.58 -36.16 0.27
C VAL A 9 26.10 -35.91 0.56
N ILE A 10 25.75 -35.47 1.78
CA ILE A 10 24.36 -35.16 2.16
C ILE A 10 23.81 -33.97 1.36
N ALA A 11 24.61 -32.93 1.15
CA ALA A 11 24.20 -31.76 0.37
C ALA A 11 23.86 -32.12 -1.09
N VAL A 12 24.68 -32.96 -1.73
CA VAL A 12 24.42 -33.43 -3.11
C VAL A 12 23.17 -34.31 -3.18
N LEU A 13 22.96 -35.18 -2.18
CA LEU A 13 21.76 -36.02 -2.09
C LEU A 13 20.48 -35.19 -1.91
N GLY A 14 20.52 -34.14 -1.08
CA GLY A 14 19.38 -33.23 -0.88
C GLY A 14 18.99 -32.48 -2.14
N ILE A 15 19.98 -31.95 -2.89
CA ILE A 15 19.73 -31.26 -4.16
C ILE A 15 19.19 -32.23 -5.21
N GLY A 16 19.78 -33.43 -5.32
CA GLY A 16 19.30 -34.45 -6.26
C GLY A 16 17.85 -34.87 -5.98
N LEU A 17 17.48 -35.01 -4.70
CA LEU A 17 16.11 -35.33 -4.30
C LEU A 17 15.14 -34.17 -4.64
N ALA A 18 15.56 -32.92 -4.44
CA ALA A 18 14.74 -31.75 -4.77
C ALA A 18 14.48 -31.64 -6.29
N VAL A 19 15.49 -31.90 -7.13
CA VAL A 19 15.32 -31.91 -8.61
C VAL A 19 14.42 -33.07 -9.06
N PHE A 20 14.48 -34.21 -8.38
CA PHE A 20 13.61 -35.35 -8.67
C PHE A 20 12.15 -35.14 -8.23
N LEU A 21 11.92 -34.48 -7.09
CA LEU A 21 10.57 -34.15 -6.58
C LEU A 21 9.91 -33.00 -7.32
N PHE A 22 10.69 -32.06 -7.84
CA PHE A 22 10.21 -30.93 -8.63
C PHE A 22 10.84 -30.95 -10.03
N PRO A 23 10.37 -31.84 -10.93
CA PRO A 23 10.75 -31.76 -12.34
C PRO A 23 10.35 -30.37 -12.83
N ARG A 24 11.36 -29.55 -13.18
CA ARG A 24 11.11 -28.24 -13.78
C ARG A 24 10.24 -28.45 -15.02
N PRO A 25 9.14 -27.71 -15.21
CA PRO A 25 8.51 -27.65 -16.51
C PRO A 25 9.55 -27.08 -17.49
N ASP A 26 9.77 -27.79 -18.59
CA ASP A 26 10.61 -27.39 -19.71
C ASP A 26 10.27 -25.95 -20.14
N THR A 27 11.04 -24.98 -19.68
CA THR A 27 11.18 -23.68 -20.35
C THR A 27 12.23 -23.84 -21.44
N GLY A 28 11.84 -24.59 -22.47
CA GLY A 28 12.53 -24.71 -23.75
C GLY A 28 11.63 -24.20 -24.89
N GLU A 29 10.77 -23.23 -24.62
CA GLU A 29 9.93 -22.63 -25.64
C GLU A 29 10.73 -21.51 -26.33
N ASP A 30 10.94 -21.69 -27.63
CA ASP A 30 11.69 -20.80 -28.52
C ASP A 30 11.29 -19.34 -28.30
N ILE A 31 12.28 -18.49 -28.00
CA ILE A 31 12.09 -17.04 -27.94
C ILE A 31 11.67 -16.60 -29.35
N PRO A 32 10.44 -16.09 -29.58
CA PRO A 32 10.05 -15.64 -30.90
C PRO A 32 10.94 -14.47 -31.30
N GLU A 33 11.50 -14.57 -32.50
CA GLU A 33 12.38 -13.59 -33.12
C GLU A 33 11.73 -12.21 -33.07
N ALA A 34 12.38 -11.26 -32.38
CA ALA A 34 11.84 -9.93 -32.13
C ALA A 34 11.65 -9.19 -33.47
N ASP A 35 10.40 -8.91 -33.83
CA ASP A 35 10.06 -8.09 -34.99
C ASP A 35 10.64 -6.67 -34.79
N PRO A 36 11.61 -6.23 -35.61
CA PRO A 36 12.27 -4.94 -35.46
C PRO A 36 11.34 -3.74 -35.75
N THR A 37 10.09 -3.96 -36.15
CA THR A 37 9.11 -2.90 -36.39
C THR A 37 8.30 -2.50 -35.15
N ASN A 38 8.39 -3.26 -34.04
CA ASN A 38 7.66 -2.95 -32.81
C ASN A 38 8.51 -2.09 -31.84
N THR A 39 8.59 -0.79 -32.10
CA THR A 39 9.31 0.18 -31.24
C THR A 39 8.45 0.76 -30.11
N ASN A 40 7.30 0.18 -29.79
CA ASN A 40 6.39 0.70 -28.77
C ASN A 40 6.52 -0.12 -27.47
N PRO A 41 7.12 0.42 -26.39
CA PRO A 41 7.42 -0.34 -25.17
C PRO A 41 6.19 -0.72 -24.30
N LEU A 42 4.97 -0.53 -24.82
CA LEU A 42 3.70 -0.82 -24.12
C LEU A 42 2.86 -1.93 -24.76
N ASP A 43 3.29 -2.49 -25.90
CA ASP A 43 2.57 -3.57 -26.60
C ASP A 43 3.20 -4.96 -26.40
N PHE A 44 4.00 -5.15 -25.34
CA PHE A 44 4.42 -6.49 -24.92
C PHE A 44 3.24 -7.20 -24.26
N ASP A 45 2.39 -7.83 -25.08
CA ASP A 45 1.38 -8.78 -24.63
C ASP A 45 2.08 -10.09 -24.26
N ALA A 46 2.66 -10.10 -23.06
CA ALA A 46 3.27 -11.29 -22.48
C ALA A 46 2.17 -12.20 -21.92
N GLY A 47 1.81 -13.23 -22.69
CA GLY A 47 1.42 -14.52 -22.14
C GLY A 47 0.19 -14.52 -21.25
N SER A 48 -0.96 -14.23 -21.86
CA SER A 48 -2.27 -14.67 -21.41
C SER A 48 -2.25 -16.19 -21.09
N GLN A 49 -2.19 -16.57 -19.82
CA GLN A 49 -2.79 -17.81 -19.37
C GLN A 49 -4.27 -17.58 -19.06
N GLY A 50 -5.12 -18.04 -19.98
CA GLY A 50 -6.39 -18.69 -19.61
C GLY A 50 -7.53 -17.81 -19.11
N THR A 51 -8.02 -16.87 -19.91
CA THR A 51 -9.48 -16.69 -20.03
C THR A 51 -9.82 -16.38 -21.48
N VAL A 52 -10.52 -17.30 -22.15
CA VAL A 52 -11.10 -17.06 -23.48
C VAL A 52 -12.13 -15.94 -23.34
N ARG A 53 -11.66 -14.70 -23.53
CA ARG A 53 -12.54 -13.54 -23.66
C ARG A 53 -13.22 -13.70 -25.02
N PRO A 54 -14.57 -13.75 -25.10
CA PRO A 54 -15.24 -13.87 -26.38
C PRO A 54 -14.81 -12.71 -27.29
N PRO A 55 -14.68 -12.93 -28.61
CA PRO A 55 -14.14 -11.95 -29.55
C PRO A 55 -14.93 -10.66 -29.39
N ARG A 56 -14.23 -9.63 -28.90
CA ARG A 56 -14.79 -8.30 -28.76
C ARG A 56 -14.93 -7.79 -30.18
N ASP A 57 -16.16 -7.80 -30.70
CA ASP A 57 -16.51 -7.19 -31.97
C ASP A 57 -15.78 -5.85 -32.07
N GLN A 58 -14.81 -5.77 -32.98
CA GLN A 58 -14.10 -4.55 -33.33
C GLN A 58 -15.05 -3.65 -34.12
N ARG A 59 -16.18 -3.27 -33.52
CA ARG A 59 -16.87 -2.05 -33.93
C ARG A 59 -15.94 -0.93 -33.51
N ALA A 60 -15.22 -0.38 -34.49
CA ALA A 60 -14.49 0.87 -34.36
C ALA A 60 -15.32 1.82 -33.49
N SER A 61 -14.86 2.02 -32.25
CA SER A 61 -15.52 2.95 -31.35
C SER A 61 -15.39 4.30 -32.00
N LYS A 62 -16.48 4.77 -32.63
CA LYS A 62 -16.58 6.15 -33.08
C LYS A 62 -16.15 7.00 -31.89
N PRO A 63 -15.20 7.94 -32.04
CA PRO A 63 -14.75 8.76 -30.94
C PRO A 63 -15.99 9.34 -30.27
N GLY A 64 -16.23 8.95 -29.01
CA GLY A 64 -17.41 9.34 -28.27
C GLY A 64 -17.52 10.86 -28.41
N LYS A 65 -18.66 11.34 -28.93
CA LYS A 65 -18.94 12.77 -29.03
C LYS A 65 -18.50 13.37 -27.70
N LYS A 66 -17.56 14.32 -27.72
CA LYS A 66 -17.14 15.08 -26.54
C LYS A 66 -18.42 15.60 -25.89
N GLY A 67 -18.91 14.87 -24.88
CA GLY A 67 -20.04 15.30 -24.10
C GLY A 67 -19.66 16.67 -23.58
N LYS A 68 -20.54 17.66 -23.76
CA LYS A 68 -20.37 18.96 -23.11
C LYS A 68 -20.11 18.65 -21.64
N GLY A 69 -18.85 18.81 -21.22
CA GLY A 69 -18.46 18.55 -19.85
C GLY A 69 -19.33 19.47 -19.01
N VAL A 70 -20.29 18.91 -18.31
CA VAL A 70 -21.01 19.64 -17.28
C VAL A 70 -19.93 19.95 -16.25
N LYS A 71 -19.40 21.18 -16.29
CA LYS A 71 -18.47 21.69 -15.28
C LYS A 71 -19.27 21.80 -13.99
N GLY A 72 -19.17 20.79 -13.16
CA GLY A 72 -19.87 20.69 -11.89
C GLY A 72 -19.73 19.28 -11.32
N VAL A 73 -19.75 19.19 -10.01
CA VAL A 73 -19.95 17.91 -9.31
C VAL A 73 -21.25 17.29 -9.85
N LYS A 74 -21.26 15.99 -10.13
CA LYS A 74 -22.48 15.33 -10.61
C LYS A 74 -23.56 15.49 -9.52
N PRO A 75 -24.81 15.84 -9.85
CA PRO A 75 -25.88 15.94 -8.86
C PRO A 75 -25.96 14.65 -8.02
N GLY A 76 -25.89 14.77 -6.70
CA GLY A 76 -25.87 13.66 -5.75
C GLY A 76 -24.47 13.20 -5.31
N MET A 77 -23.40 13.76 -5.88
CA MET A 77 -22.02 13.50 -5.46
C MET A 77 -21.51 14.51 -4.43
N GLU A 78 -22.22 15.61 -4.19
CA GLU A 78 -21.81 16.68 -3.28
C GLU A 78 -21.62 16.14 -1.86
N ARG A 79 -22.60 15.40 -1.35
CA ARG A 79 -22.54 14.77 -0.02
C ARG A 79 -21.42 13.73 0.08
N ILE A 80 -21.16 12.98 -0.99
CA ILE A 80 -20.08 11.97 -1.01
C ILE A 80 -18.71 12.66 -1.03
N MET A 81 -18.57 13.74 -1.80
CA MET A 81 -17.33 14.53 -1.82
C MET A 81 -17.09 15.20 -0.48
N GLU A 82 -18.11 15.78 0.14
CA GLU A 82 -18.02 16.37 1.48
C GLU A 82 -17.56 15.34 2.52
N LEU A 83 -18.16 14.14 2.54
CA LEU A 83 -17.74 13.07 3.43
C LEU A 83 -16.27 12.67 3.21
N ARG A 84 -15.82 12.56 1.95
CA ARG A 84 -14.44 12.15 1.63
C ARG A 84 -13.41 13.26 1.82
N ASN A 85 -13.87 14.51 1.92
CA ASN A 85 -13.03 15.67 2.20
C ASN A 85 -12.90 15.96 3.70
N ARG A 86 -13.60 15.20 4.56
CA ARG A 86 -13.39 15.27 6.01
C ARG A 86 -11.92 14.98 6.34
N PRO A 87 -11.34 15.67 7.34
CA PRO A 87 -9.96 15.45 7.78
C PRO A 87 -9.66 13.96 7.97
N ASP A 88 -10.48 13.25 8.76
CA ASP A 88 -10.31 11.82 9.08
C ASP A 88 -10.20 10.94 7.83
N ALA A 89 -11.05 11.17 6.82
CA ALA A 89 -11.07 10.39 5.58
C ALA A 89 -9.84 10.68 4.71
N VAL A 90 -9.35 11.92 4.72
CA VAL A 90 -8.13 12.33 4.03
C VAL A 90 -6.91 11.69 4.72
N PHE A 91 -6.85 11.76 6.04
CA PHE A 91 -5.75 11.20 6.84
C PHE A 91 -5.70 9.67 6.79
N ALA A 92 -6.83 8.99 6.93
CA ALA A 92 -6.90 7.53 6.74
C ALA A 92 -6.34 7.10 5.38
N GLY A 93 -6.63 7.88 4.34
CA GLY A 93 -6.09 7.64 3.00
C GLY A 93 -4.58 7.85 2.88
N ARG A 94 -4.00 8.78 3.64
CA ARG A 94 -2.55 9.04 3.67
C ARG A 94 -1.80 7.94 4.42
N LEU A 95 -2.36 7.49 5.55
CA LEU A 95 -1.79 6.42 6.38
C LEU A 95 -1.76 5.05 5.69
N THR A 96 -2.61 4.82 4.68
CA THR A 96 -2.63 3.55 3.96
C THR A 96 -1.27 3.20 3.33
N ALA A 97 -0.55 4.19 2.78
CA ALA A 97 0.70 3.95 2.06
C ALA A 97 1.86 3.45 2.96
N PRO A 98 2.24 4.13 4.07
CA PRO A 98 3.32 3.66 4.93
C PRO A 98 3.03 2.27 5.52
N TRP A 99 1.81 2.04 6.01
CA TRP A 99 1.43 0.73 6.54
C TRP A 99 1.42 -0.39 5.49
N SER A 100 1.07 -0.07 4.24
CA SER A 100 1.18 -1.05 3.14
C SER A 100 2.64 -1.40 2.84
N ALA A 101 3.56 -0.45 2.96
CA ALA A 101 4.99 -0.68 2.78
C ALA A 101 5.55 -1.59 3.88
N ILE A 102 5.24 -1.30 5.16
CA ILE A 102 5.64 -2.14 6.31
C ILE A 102 5.13 -3.57 6.11
N ARG A 103 3.84 -3.73 5.80
CA ARG A 103 3.23 -5.04 5.53
C ARG A 103 3.97 -5.79 4.42
N TYR A 104 4.28 -5.11 3.32
CA TYR A 104 4.97 -5.72 2.19
C TYR A 104 6.38 -6.19 2.58
N THR A 105 7.14 -5.38 3.31
CA THR A 105 8.47 -5.74 3.80
C THR A 105 8.41 -6.95 4.74
N LEU A 106 7.44 -7.00 5.67
CA LEU A 106 7.27 -8.15 6.56
C LEU A 106 6.94 -9.45 5.81
N MET A 107 6.08 -9.39 4.79
CA MET A 107 5.77 -10.56 3.96
C MET A 107 6.98 -11.12 3.19
N GLN A 108 8.03 -10.32 2.96
CA GLN A 108 9.24 -10.76 2.28
C GLN A 108 10.20 -11.54 3.18
N GLN A 109 10.07 -11.45 4.51
CA GLN A 109 11.01 -12.04 5.47
C GLN A 109 10.95 -13.57 5.55
N GLN A 110 9.91 -14.20 4.98
CA GLN A 110 9.67 -15.65 5.01
C GLN A 110 9.67 -16.24 6.43
N ASP A 111 9.20 -15.44 7.40
CA ASP A 111 9.12 -15.78 8.82
C ASP A 111 7.64 -15.82 9.26
N GLU A 112 7.29 -16.75 10.16
CA GLU A 112 5.91 -16.94 10.61
C GLU A 112 5.41 -15.76 11.45
N ASP A 113 6.25 -15.25 12.36
CA ASP A 113 5.91 -14.11 13.21
C ASP A 113 5.76 -12.83 12.36
N ALA A 114 6.61 -12.66 11.33
CA ALA A 114 6.47 -11.57 10.36
C ALA A 114 5.14 -11.64 9.59
N SER A 115 4.73 -12.85 9.19
CA SER A 115 3.45 -13.06 8.49
C SER A 115 2.25 -12.75 9.39
N ILE A 116 2.30 -13.13 10.66
CA ILE A 116 1.23 -12.82 11.63
C ILE A 116 1.09 -11.30 11.76
N LEU A 117 2.20 -10.59 11.97
CA LEU A 117 2.19 -9.14 12.08
C LEU A 117 1.70 -8.47 10.79
N ALA A 118 2.12 -8.98 9.62
CA ALA A 118 1.66 -8.50 8.32
C ALA A 118 0.13 -8.69 8.12
N ASP A 119 -0.43 -9.77 8.64
CA ASP A 119 -1.88 -10.02 8.59
C ASP A 119 -2.66 -9.13 9.55
N GLU A 120 -2.12 -8.82 10.73
CA GLU A 120 -2.68 -7.82 11.64
C GLU A 120 -2.72 -6.43 11.00
N ILE A 121 -1.62 -5.99 10.39
CA ILE A 121 -1.56 -4.75 9.61
C ILE A 121 -2.58 -4.78 8.46
N GLY A 122 -2.76 -5.94 7.82
CA GLY A 122 -3.76 -6.12 6.75
C GLY A 122 -5.19 -5.82 7.20
N LYS A 123 -5.55 -6.13 8.46
CA LYS A 123 -6.88 -5.82 9.02
C LYS A 123 -7.06 -4.32 9.18
N VAL A 124 -6.09 -3.63 9.79
CA VAL A 124 -6.15 -2.18 9.99
C VAL A 124 -6.13 -1.42 8.65
N LEU A 125 -5.37 -1.90 7.66
CA LEU A 125 -5.41 -1.37 6.29
C LEU A 125 -6.81 -1.46 5.66
N ALA A 126 -7.54 -2.54 5.91
CA ALA A 126 -8.92 -2.67 5.44
C ALA A 126 -9.82 -1.62 6.09
N ASP A 127 -9.65 -1.39 7.40
CA ASP A 127 -10.42 -0.39 8.13
C ASP A 127 -10.10 1.05 7.67
N LEU A 128 -8.82 1.37 7.43
CA LEU A 128 -8.40 2.66 6.83
C LEU A 128 -9.03 2.89 5.44
N GLN A 129 -9.13 1.83 4.63
CA GLN A 129 -9.79 1.93 3.33
C GLN A 129 -11.30 2.16 3.46
N ILE A 130 -11.94 1.58 4.49
CA ILE A 130 -13.34 1.84 4.80
C ILE A 130 -13.51 3.28 5.29
N ALA A 131 -12.67 3.77 6.21
CA ALA A 131 -12.65 5.18 6.67
C ALA A 131 -12.60 6.17 5.51
N ARG A 132 -11.72 5.91 4.55
CA ARG A 132 -11.56 6.75 3.37
C ARG A 132 -12.77 6.72 2.41
N ARG A 133 -13.42 5.56 2.28
CA ARG A 133 -14.51 5.35 1.30
C ARG A 133 -15.86 5.75 1.86
N ASP A 134 -16.09 5.41 3.12
CA ASP A 134 -17.35 5.61 3.83
C ASP A 134 -17.05 5.92 5.31
N PRO A 135 -16.72 7.18 5.62
CA PRO A 135 -16.40 7.61 6.98
C PRO A 135 -17.61 7.53 7.93
N THR A 136 -18.81 7.22 7.42
CA THR A 136 -20.00 7.01 8.26
C THR A 136 -20.16 5.57 8.73
N LYS A 137 -19.44 4.63 8.12
CA LYS A 137 -19.50 3.18 8.43
C LYS A 137 -18.32 2.67 9.22
N THR A 138 -17.35 3.53 9.49
CA THR A 138 -16.14 3.16 10.20
C THR A 138 -16.32 3.36 11.70
N ARG A 139 -15.49 2.66 12.47
CA ARG A 139 -15.21 3.03 13.86
C ARG A 139 -14.81 4.51 13.95
N ALA A 140 -14.98 5.12 15.12
CA ALA A 140 -14.44 6.47 15.33
C ALA A 140 -12.95 6.49 14.95
N PHE A 141 -12.48 7.59 14.36
CA PHE A 141 -11.09 7.69 13.93
C PHE A 141 -10.12 7.46 15.10
N ASP A 142 -10.48 7.91 16.30
CA ASP A 142 -9.78 7.64 17.56
C ASP A 142 -9.52 6.14 17.79
N GLU A 143 -10.52 5.27 17.54
CA GLU A 143 -10.31 3.82 17.66
C GLU A 143 -9.32 3.29 16.60
N LEU A 144 -9.26 3.91 15.42
CA LEU A 144 -8.28 3.55 14.41
C LEU A 144 -6.88 4.00 14.82
N GLU A 145 -6.75 5.18 15.42
CA GLU A 145 -5.47 5.66 15.97
C GLU A 145 -4.94 4.74 17.06
N ASP A 146 -5.80 4.30 18.00
CA ASP A 146 -5.42 3.32 19.03
C ASP A 146 -4.88 2.02 18.40
N ASN A 147 -5.58 1.48 17.40
CA ASN A 147 -5.13 0.27 16.70
C ASN A 147 -3.82 0.48 15.92
N LEU A 148 -3.58 1.68 15.40
CA LEU A 148 -2.34 2.01 14.72
C LEU A 148 -1.18 2.15 15.71
N ALA A 149 -1.41 2.77 16.87
CA ALA A 149 -0.43 2.89 17.94
C ALA A 149 -0.04 1.51 18.49
N ASP A 150 -1.03 0.63 18.70
CA ASP A 150 -0.79 -0.76 19.12
C ASP A 150 0.05 -1.53 18.09
N LEU A 151 -0.22 -1.33 16.79
CA LEU A 151 0.58 -1.94 15.72
C LEU A 151 1.99 -1.35 15.66
N GLU A 152 2.14 -0.05 15.87
CA GLU A 152 3.44 0.62 15.89
C GLU A 152 4.30 0.06 17.02
N GLU A 153 3.73 -0.08 18.24
CA GLU A 153 4.42 -0.71 19.37
C GLU A 153 4.87 -2.14 19.02
N LYS A 154 3.99 -2.94 18.41
CA LYS A 154 4.34 -4.31 17.97
C LYS A 154 5.46 -4.34 16.93
N VAL A 155 5.42 -3.43 15.96
CA VAL A 155 6.46 -3.32 14.92
C VAL A 155 7.79 -2.90 15.55
N LEU A 156 7.79 -1.93 16.46
CA LEU A 156 8.98 -1.46 17.16
C LEU A 156 9.56 -2.53 18.11
N ALA A 157 8.72 -3.37 18.71
CA ALA A 157 9.15 -4.50 19.52
C ALA A 157 9.65 -5.70 18.69
N SER A 158 9.43 -5.68 17.37
CA SER A 158 9.79 -6.78 16.49
C SER A 158 11.26 -6.74 16.07
N PRO A 159 11.84 -7.88 15.62
CA PRO A 159 13.20 -7.93 15.08
C PRO A 159 13.40 -7.10 13.80
N TRP A 160 12.32 -6.66 13.15
CA TRP A 160 12.36 -5.92 11.88
C TRP A 160 12.25 -4.41 12.06
N ALA A 161 12.19 -3.92 13.30
CA ALA A 161 12.09 -2.48 13.59
C ALA A 161 13.23 -1.66 12.93
N ASP A 162 14.43 -2.23 12.88
CA ASP A 162 15.62 -1.58 12.31
C ASP A 162 15.70 -1.70 10.78
N ASP A 163 14.74 -2.33 10.10
CA ASP A 163 14.69 -2.33 8.64
C ASP A 163 14.47 -0.90 8.12
N GLU A 164 15.32 -0.47 7.18
CA GLU A 164 15.31 0.91 6.66
C GLU A 164 13.93 1.31 6.10
N THR A 165 13.23 0.38 5.45
CA THR A 165 11.91 0.66 4.87
C THR A 165 10.84 0.78 5.95
N ILE A 166 10.93 -0.05 6.99
CA ILE A 166 10.01 -0.02 8.13
C ILE A 166 10.21 1.27 8.93
N ALA A 167 11.43 1.57 9.35
CA ALA A 167 11.77 2.79 10.09
C ALA A 167 11.34 4.05 9.33
N ALA A 168 11.70 4.18 8.05
CA ALA A 168 11.31 5.33 7.24
C ALA A 168 9.78 5.42 6.99
N SER A 169 9.05 4.30 7.10
CA SER A 169 7.59 4.30 6.98
C SER A 169 6.90 4.71 8.28
N LEU A 170 7.44 4.30 9.44
CA LEU A 170 7.01 4.76 10.75
C LEU A 170 7.25 6.26 10.93
N ASP A 171 8.44 6.76 10.60
CA ASP A 171 8.75 8.20 10.63
C ASP A 171 7.77 9.01 9.78
N ARG A 172 7.44 8.52 8.58
CA ARG A 172 6.46 9.14 7.69
C ARG A 172 5.06 9.13 8.28
N GLN A 173 4.65 8.05 8.93
CA GLN A 173 3.35 8.00 9.62
C GLN A 173 3.29 8.98 10.78
N ASN A 174 4.30 9.01 11.65
CA ASN A 174 4.36 9.91 12.80
C ASN A 174 4.29 11.38 12.37
N SER A 175 5.06 11.76 11.35
CA SER A 175 4.95 13.11 10.76
C SER A 175 3.55 13.42 10.21
N MET A 176 2.83 12.44 9.66
CA MET A 176 1.46 12.63 9.19
C MET A 176 0.47 12.77 10.35
N LEU A 177 0.60 11.98 11.42
CA LEU A 177 -0.25 12.10 12.62
C LEU A 177 -0.04 13.42 13.34
N ASP A 178 1.20 13.88 13.48
CA ASP A 178 1.50 15.20 14.05
C ASP A 178 0.79 16.31 13.26
N SER A 179 0.85 16.25 11.92
CA SER A 179 0.17 17.21 11.06
C SER A 179 -1.36 17.13 11.14
N PHE A 180 -1.91 15.96 11.51
CA PHE A 180 -3.33 15.78 11.74
C PHE A 180 -3.74 16.45 13.05
N HIS A 181 -3.05 16.14 14.13
CA HIS A 181 -3.35 16.72 15.45
C HIS A 181 -3.20 18.24 15.45
N GLU A 182 -2.19 18.78 14.74
CA GLU A 182 -2.04 20.23 14.58
C GLU A 182 -3.23 20.85 13.82
N ALA A 183 -3.69 20.19 12.75
CA ALA A 183 -4.83 20.67 11.96
C ALA A 183 -6.16 20.59 12.74
N ASP A 184 -6.40 19.48 13.44
CA ASP A 184 -7.60 19.25 14.24
C ASP A 184 -7.66 20.21 15.44
N ALA A 185 -6.55 20.42 16.16
CA ALA A 185 -6.47 21.41 17.25
C ALA A 185 -6.79 22.83 16.75
N LYS A 186 -6.31 23.19 15.55
CA LYS A 186 -6.62 24.49 14.92
C LYS A 186 -8.09 24.62 14.55
N GLU A 187 -8.73 23.56 14.04
CA GLU A 187 -10.16 23.56 13.72
C GLU A 187 -11.04 23.63 14.98
N ARG A 188 -10.62 23.02 16.09
CA ARG A 188 -11.31 23.10 17.39
C ARG A 188 -11.17 24.45 18.09
N GLY A 189 -10.36 25.37 17.55
CA GLY A 189 -10.10 26.66 18.16
C GLY A 189 -9.20 26.57 19.40
N GLU A 190 -8.50 25.45 19.57
CA GLU A 190 -7.52 25.23 20.66
C GLU A 190 -6.15 25.84 20.30
N GLY A 191 -6.11 26.70 19.27
CA GLY A 191 -4.91 27.32 18.76
C GLY A 191 -4.31 28.39 19.68
N ILE A 192 -3.27 27.97 20.42
CA ILE A 192 -2.04 28.74 20.67
C ILE A 192 -2.26 30.12 21.31
N GLU A 193 -2.41 30.14 22.64
CA GLU A 193 -2.08 31.31 23.46
C GLU A 193 -0.57 31.60 23.34
N GLY A 194 -0.13 32.29 22.29
CA GLY A 194 1.32 32.42 22.07
C GLY A 194 1.84 33.36 21.00
N GLU A 195 1.01 34.16 20.31
CA GLU A 195 1.53 35.29 19.52
C GLU A 195 0.97 36.60 20.07
N GLY A 196 1.90 37.44 20.51
CA GLY A 196 1.67 38.60 21.35
C GLY A 196 0.72 39.62 20.73
N SER A 197 -0.08 40.22 21.61
CA SER A 197 -0.72 41.51 21.33
C SER A 197 0.33 42.48 20.79
N PRO A 198 0.07 43.16 19.66
CA PRO A 198 0.84 44.33 19.30
C PRO A 198 0.64 45.36 20.40
N GLU A 199 1.71 45.64 21.13
CA GLU A 199 1.80 46.72 22.10
C GLU A 199 1.28 48.01 21.46
N GLU A 200 0.19 48.52 22.03
CA GLU A 200 -0.47 49.75 21.66
C GLU A 200 0.54 50.89 21.86
N VAL A 201 1.14 51.37 20.78
CA VAL A 201 1.93 52.59 20.78
C VAL A 201 0.95 53.75 20.88
N GLU A 202 0.71 54.25 22.10
CA GLU A 202 0.00 55.51 22.32
C GLU A 202 0.80 56.71 21.75
N PRO A 203 0.10 57.73 21.20
CA PRO A 203 0.70 58.88 20.54
C PRO A 203 1.31 59.94 21.48
#